data_AF-A0A3D1L9G3-F1
#
_entry.id   AF-A0A3D1L9G3-F1
#
_cell.length_a   1.000
_cell.length_b   1.000
_cell.length_c   1.000
_cell.angle_alpha   90.00
_cell.angle_beta   90.00
_cell.angle_gamma   90.00
#
_symmetry.space_group_name_H-M   'P 1'
#
loop_
_entity.id
_entity.type
_entity.pdbx_description
1 polymer ?
#
loop_
_entity_poly.entity_id
_entity_poly.type
_entity_poly.pdbx_seq_one_letter_code
_entity_poly.pdbx_strand_id
1 'polypeptide(L)'
;KLARAMITRYGMSDDFDMVALETVNNQYLGGDASLACSAETQTKIDQRVVELVKKQHEKAVNILTENRAKLDELAQYLYEKETITGEEFMHILNAQ
;
A
#
# COMPACT_ATOMS: atom_id res chain seq x y z
N LYS A 1 0.70 -5.48 6.05
CA LYS A 1 2.10 -5.95 6.20
C LYS A 1 3.12 -4.93 5.69
N LEU A 2 3.03 -4.48 4.43
CA LEU A 2 3.98 -3.49 3.87
C LEU A 2 4.05 -2.17 4.68
N ALA A 3 2.90 -1.57 4.99
CA ALA A 3 2.84 -0.32 5.77
C ALA A 3 3.51 -0.43 7.15
N ARG A 4 3.35 -1.58 7.83
CA ARG A 4 4.01 -1.84 9.11
C ARG A 4 5.53 -1.88 8.94
N ALA A 5 6.02 -2.68 7.99
CA ALA A 5 7.45 -2.77 7.69
C ALA A 5 8.06 -1.42 7.27
N MET A 6 7.32 -0.57 6.55
CA MET A 6 7.76 0.80 6.25
C MET A 6 8.05 1.59 7.52
N ILE A 7 7.18 1.49 8.52
CA ILE A 7 7.30 2.22 9.78
C ILE A 7 8.34 1.58 10.72
N THR A 8 8.34 0.24 10.85
CA THR A 8 9.11 -0.47 11.88
C THR A 8 10.51 -0.91 11.43
N ARG A 9 10.69 -1.14 10.13
CA ARG A 9 11.91 -1.75 9.57
C ARG A 9 12.67 -0.83 8.61
N TYR A 10 11.96 -0.05 7.80
CA TYR A 10 12.57 0.81 6.79
C TYR A 10 12.77 2.26 7.24
N GLY A 11 12.27 2.62 8.43
CA GLY A 11 12.39 3.98 8.96
C GLY A 11 11.67 5.04 8.12
N MET A 12 10.61 4.66 7.41
CA MET A 12 9.81 5.55 6.57
C MET A 12 8.69 6.23 7.37
N SER A 13 8.99 6.66 8.60
CA SER A 13 8.05 7.33 9.49
C SER A 13 8.71 8.47 10.24
N ASP A 14 8.10 9.65 10.19
CA ASP A 14 8.61 10.86 10.87
C ASP A 14 8.71 10.70 12.40
N ASP A 15 7.95 9.77 13.00
CA ASP A 15 7.92 9.54 14.45
C ASP A 15 9.09 8.72 14.97
N PHE A 16 9.57 7.80 14.15
CA PHE A 16 10.54 6.78 14.54
C PHE A 16 11.86 6.91 13.77
N ASP A 17 11.87 7.76 12.73
CA ASP A 17 13.03 8.02 11.86
C ASP A 17 13.75 6.71 11.49
N MET A 18 15.07 6.68 11.54
CA MET A 18 15.86 5.48 11.21
C MET A 18 15.94 4.42 12.32
N VAL A 19 15.08 4.45 13.33
CA VAL A 19 15.11 3.45 14.41
C VAL A 19 14.45 2.14 13.94
N ALA A 20 15.24 1.07 13.88
CA ALA A 20 14.73 -0.27 13.64
C ALA A 20 14.03 -0.81 14.90
N LEU A 21 12.70 -0.93 14.83
CA LEU A 21 11.85 -1.40 15.94
C LEU A 21 11.49 -2.89 15.81
N GLU A 22 11.86 -3.52 14.69
CA GLU A 22 11.53 -4.90 14.36
C GLU A 22 12.76 -5.64 13.83
N THR A 23 13.08 -6.78 14.45
CA THR A 23 14.17 -7.66 14.03
C THR A 23 13.59 -8.95 13.46
N VAL A 24 13.97 -9.30 12.22
CA VAL A 24 13.59 -10.56 11.58
C VAL A 24 14.62 -11.63 11.97
N ASN A 25 14.25 -12.52 12.87
CA ASN A 25 15.18 -13.54 13.38
C ASN A 25 15.43 -14.69 12.38
N ASN A 26 14.50 -15.00 11.46
CA ASN A 26 14.72 -16.06 10.47
C ASN A 26 13.77 -16.01 9.26
N GLN A 27 14.16 -15.34 8.17
CA GLN A 27 13.26 -15.11 7.02
C GLN A 27 12.89 -16.38 6.24
N TYR A 28 13.71 -17.44 6.30
CA TYR A 28 13.54 -18.66 5.50
C TYR A 28 12.88 -19.82 6.26
N LEU A 29 12.86 -19.76 7.60
CA LEU A 29 12.30 -20.81 8.45
C LEU A 29 10.95 -20.41 9.08
N GLY A 30 10.29 -19.39 8.53
CA GLY A 30 9.03 -18.88 9.07
C GLY A 30 9.19 -18.15 10.40
N GLY A 31 10.38 -17.58 10.66
CA GLY A 31 10.65 -16.80 11.86
C GLY A 31 9.73 -15.60 11.93
N ASP A 32 8.93 -15.53 12.99
CA ASP A 32 8.06 -14.39 13.26
C ASP A 32 8.90 -13.16 13.59
N ALA A 33 8.44 -12.00 13.15
CA ALA A 33 9.16 -10.76 13.41
C ALA A 33 8.90 -10.33 14.86
N SER A 34 9.96 -10.25 15.66
CA SER A 34 9.86 -9.82 17.06
C SER A 34 10.09 -8.32 17.14
N LEU A 35 9.08 -7.60 17.67
CA LEU A 35 9.21 -6.19 17.99
C LEU A 35 10.09 -6.00 19.22
N ALA A 36 11.13 -5.18 19.07
CA ALA A 36 12.05 -4.83 20.14
C ALA A 36 11.68 -3.46 20.74
N CYS A 37 10.41 -3.27 21.12
CA CYS A 37 9.92 -1.99 21.64
C CYS A 37 8.85 -2.14 22.73
N SER A 38 8.66 -1.07 23.51
CA SER A 38 7.67 -1.03 24.61
C SER A 38 6.23 -1.13 24.08
N ALA A 39 5.29 -1.50 24.95
CA ALA A 39 3.87 -1.55 24.60
C ALA A 39 3.34 -0.19 24.09
N GLU A 40 3.81 0.92 24.68
CA GLU A 40 3.46 2.28 24.25
C GLU A 40 3.92 2.54 22.80
N THR A 41 5.15 2.17 22.46
CA THR A 41 5.67 2.31 21.10
C THR A 41 4.91 1.44 20.11
N GLN A 42 4.52 0.22 20.50
CA GLN A 42 3.68 -0.65 19.67
C GLN A 42 2.32 -0.02 19.37
N THR A 43 1.66 0.58 20.37
CA THR A 43 0.40 1.31 20.16
C THR A 43 0.58 2.47 19.16
N LYS A 44 1.67 3.24 19.28
CA LYS A 44 1.98 4.33 18.33
C LYS A 44 2.22 3.81 16.91
N ILE A 45 2.96 2.70 16.76
CA ILE A 45 3.17 2.04 15.47
C ILE A 45 1.83 1.67 14.84
N ASP A 46 0.95 1.00 15.59
CA ASP A 46 -0.33 0.53 15.06
C ASP A 46 -1.22 1.70 14.63
N GLN A 47 -1.25 2.79 15.41
CA GLN A 47 -1.95 4.01 15.02
C GLN A 47 -1.41 4.58 13.69
N ARG A 48 -0.08 4.67 13.54
CA ARG A 48 0.54 5.18 12.30
C ARG A 48 0.30 4.28 11.10
N VAL A 49 0.23 2.96 11.29
CA VAL A 49 -0.14 2.03 10.23
C VAL A 49 -1.56 2.32 9.75
N VAL A 50 -2.52 2.50 10.66
CA VAL A 50 -3.92 2.81 10.30
C VAL A 50 -4.01 4.14 9.57
N GLU A 51 -3.37 5.19 10.09
CA GLU A 51 -3.34 6.51 9.46
C GLU A 51 -2.76 6.48 8.04
N LEU A 52 -1.64 5.78 7.85
CA LEU A 52 -1.00 5.63 6.55
C LEU A 52 -1.91 4.88 5.57
N VAL A 53 -2.49 3.75 5.98
CA VAL A 53 -3.39 2.96 5.12
C VAL A 53 -4.62 3.77 4.74
N LYS A 54 -5.22 4.48 5.69
CA LYS A 54 -6.40 5.32 5.42
C LYS A 54 -6.07 6.43 4.41
N LYS A 55 -4.95 7.13 4.59
CA LYS A 55 -4.49 8.17 3.66
C LYS A 55 -4.28 7.65 2.24
N GLN A 56 -3.64 6.47 2.09
CA GLN A 56 -3.40 5.90 0.76
C GLN A 56 -4.68 5.35 0.13
N HIS A 57 -5.60 4.81 0.94
CA HIS A 57 -6.92 4.40 0.47
C HIS A 57 -7.71 5.60 -0.06
N GLU A 58 -7.78 6.70 0.69
CA GLU A 58 -8.43 7.93 0.25
C GLU A 58 -7.80 8.47 -1.04
N LYS A 59 -6.47 8.47 -1.14
CA LYS A 59 -5.77 8.84 -2.38
C LYS A 59 -6.18 7.95 -3.56
N ALA A 60 -6.24 6.63 -3.36
CA ALA A 60 -6.64 5.69 -4.41
C ALA A 60 -8.09 5.94 -4.86
N VAL A 61 -9.02 6.13 -3.91
CA VAL A 61 -10.41 6.48 -4.20
C VAL A 61 -10.49 7.77 -5.01
N ASN A 62 -9.77 8.82 -4.60
CA ASN A 62 -9.79 10.09 -5.32
C ASN A 62 -9.30 9.94 -6.77
N ILE A 63 -8.18 9.23 -6.99
CA ILE A 63 -7.67 8.97 -8.35
C ILE A 63 -8.73 8.24 -9.20
N LEU A 64 -9.38 7.22 -8.65
CA LEU A 64 -10.41 6.45 -9.36
C LEU A 64 -11.67 7.30 -9.63
N THR A 65 -12.06 8.15 -8.69
CA THR A 65 -13.22 9.04 -8.84
C THR A 65 -12.96 10.15 -9.84
N GLU A 66 -11.78 10.77 -9.82
CA GLU A 66 -11.37 11.78 -10.80
C GLU A 66 -11.31 11.21 -12.22
N ASN A 67 -10.94 9.93 -12.35
CA ASN A 67 -10.84 9.22 -13.63
C ASN A 67 -12.04 8.30 -13.90
N ARG A 68 -13.22 8.61 -13.32
CA ARG A 68 -14.38 7.70 -13.36
C ARG A 68 -14.80 7.31 -14.77
N ALA A 69 -14.80 8.26 -15.71
CA ALA A 69 -15.17 7.99 -17.10
C ALA A 69 -14.22 6.98 -17.76
N LYS A 70 -12.91 7.11 -17.53
CA LYS A 70 -11.90 6.16 -18.03
C LYS A 70 -12.01 4.80 -17.35
N LEU A 71 -12.33 4.78 -16.06
CA LEU A 71 -12.57 3.53 -15.34
C LEU A 71 -13.76 2.76 -15.93
N ASP A 72 -14.87 3.45 -16.23
CA ASP A 72 -16.06 2.84 -16.82
C ASP A 72 -15.79 2.37 -18.27
N GLU A 73 -15.03 3.13 -19.07
CA GLU A 73 -14.58 2.75 -20.43
C GLU A 73 -13.75 1.45 -20.41
N LEU A 74 -12.74 1.39 -19.54
CA LEU A 74 -11.88 0.22 -19.38
C LEU A 74 -12.65 -1.00 -18.84
N ALA A 75 -13.59 -0.78 -17.92
CA ALA A 75 -14.45 -1.84 -17.40
C ALA A 75 -15.35 -2.43 -18.49
N GLN A 76 -15.91 -1.58 -19.36
CA GLN A 76 -16.71 -2.04 -20.50
C GLN A 76 -15.85 -2.84 -21.49
N TYR A 77 -14.64 -2.38 -21.81
CA TYR A 77 -13.74 -3.13 -22.68
C TYR A 77 -13.43 -4.52 -22.11
N LEU A 78 -13.10 -4.59 -20.81
CA LEU A 78 -12.85 -5.86 -20.12
C LEU A 78 -14.09 -6.76 -20.07
N TYR A 79 -15.28 -6.19 -19.95
CA TYR A 79 -16.53 -6.94 -19.99
C TYR A 79 -16.75 -7.61 -21.34
N GLU A 80 -16.36 -6.96 -22.44
CA GLU A 80 -16.53 -7.49 -23.80
C GLU A 80 -15.41 -8.44 -24.24
N LYS A 81 -14.16 -8.18 -23.81
CA LYS A 81 -12.96 -8.90 -24.28
C LYS A 81 -12.38 -9.88 -23.27
N GLU A 82 -12.85 -9.86 -22.02
CA GLU A 82 -12.40 -10.65 -20.87
C GLU A 82 -10.95 -10.41 -20.42
N THR A 83 -10.07 -9.99 -21.33
CA THR A 83 -8.65 -9.71 -21.09
C THR A 83 -8.25 -8.41 -21.78
N ILE A 84 -7.34 -7.69 -21.15
CA ILE A 84 -6.72 -6.48 -21.70
C ILE A 84 -5.21 -6.57 -21.47
N THR A 85 -4.42 -6.32 -22.52
CA THR A 85 -2.97 -6.20 -22.40
C THR A 85 -2.58 -4.81 -21.90
N GLY A 86 -1.35 -4.67 -21.41
CA GLY A 86 -0.86 -3.36 -20.93
C GLY A 86 -0.84 -2.28 -22.02
N GLU A 87 -0.53 -2.64 -23.26
CA GLU A 87 -0.53 -1.71 -24.39
C GLU A 87 -1.95 -1.23 -24.71
N GLU A 88 -2.92 -2.15 -24.81
CA GLU A 88 -4.33 -1.82 -25.04
C GLU A 88 -4.90 -0.95 -23.92
N PHE A 89 -4.57 -1.26 -22.66
CA PHE A 89 -4.97 -0.46 -21.51
C PHE A 89 -4.48 0.98 -21.64
N MET A 90 -3.19 1.17 -21.96
CA MET A 90 -2.62 2.50 -22.09
C MET A 90 -3.18 3.29 -23.27
N HIS A 91 -3.55 2.60 -24.36
CA HIS A 91 -4.22 3.23 -25.49
C HIS A 91 -5.59 3.80 -25.08
N ILE A 92 -6.40 3.02 -24.36
CA ILE A 92 -7.73 3.46 -23.90
C ILE A 92 -7.60 4.57 -22.84
N LEU A 93 -6.67 4.41 -21.89
CA LEU A 93 -6.44 5.38 -20.83
C LEU A 93 -6.05 6.76 -21.37
N ASN A 94 -5.17 6.81 -22.39
CA ASN A 94 -4.65 8.06 -22.95
C ASN A 94 -5.47 8.62 -24.12
N ALA A 95 -6.44 7.86 -24.64
CA ALA A 95 -7.36 8.36 -25.66
C ALA A 95 -8.15 9.56 -25.09
N GLN A 96 -8.33 10.60 -25.92
CA GLN A 96 -8.99 11.85 -25.53
C GLN A 96 -10.50 11.71 -25.37
#